data_AF-A0A4B9HXA2-F1
#
_entry.id   AF-A0A4B9HXA2-F1
#
_cell.length_a   1.000
_cell.length_b   1.000
_cell.length_c   1.000
_cell.angle_alpha   90.00
_cell.angle_beta   90.00
_cell.angle_gamma   90.00
#
_symmetry.space_group_name_H-M   'P 1'
#
loop_
_entity.id
_entity.type
_entity.pdbx_description
1 polymer ?
#
loop_
_entity_poly.entity_id
_entity_poly.type
_entity_poly.pdbx_seq_one_letter_code
_entity_poly.pdbx_strand_id
1 'polypeptide(L)'
;MKTEEKYKIFAKTYVMNGFNGKKAAITAGYSEKSAEVTASKLLRNAKVLEIIDAEMKMLSKRMRDDASRIYFELWNQVRMIDDKMINHEEASKQLSVTEARVVVMKADITNLKSKIRRKEAKINKIDGRTNKGRAEKNGLKKELKEMYLELEESKESLDDLDSSMATSRRDLLWHRDWKELLTLRTQILQDLFDRAGYKEMRELQERRLRLLDSQINKLESEVNKDSKNSGTTTIIMSNVDEMQAYLDKKAGGTDERDDTQTTN
;
A
#
# COMPACT_ATOMS: atom_id res chain seq x y z
N MET A 1 42.03 42.76 13.76
CA MET A 1 41.85 41.63 12.82
C MET A 1 42.97 41.66 11.79
N LYS A 2 43.68 40.55 11.59
CA LYS A 2 44.85 40.51 10.68
C LYS A 2 44.39 40.51 9.20
N THR A 3 45.22 41.01 8.29
CA THR A 3 44.88 41.12 6.86
C THR A 3 44.50 39.78 6.22
N GLU A 4 45.22 38.72 6.56
CA GLU A 4 44.94 37.37 6.04
C GLU A 4 43.59 36.82 6.55
N GLU A 5 43.22 37.13 7.78
CA GLU A 5 41.93 36.78 8.34
C GLU A 5 40.79 37.51 7.61
N LYS A 6 41.01 38.78 7.23
CA LYS A 6 40.04 39.54 6.42
C LYS A 6 39.87 38.95 5.04
N TYR A 7 40.95 38.45 4.44
CA TYR A 7 40.90 37.77 3.15
C TYR A 7 40.12 36.46 3.23
N LYS A 8 40.32 35.66 4.29
CA LYS A 8 39.56 34.42 4.52
C LYS A 8 38.06 34.69 4.72
N ILE A 9 37.70 35.67 5.56
CA ILE A 9 36.29 36.05 5.75
C ILE A 9 35.69 36.59 4.45
N PHE A 10 36.40 37.47 3.75
CA PHE A 10 35.94 38.01 2.47
C PHE A 10 35.67 36.89 1.44
N ALA A 11 36.66 36.02 1.20
CA ALA A 11 36.56 34.94 0.21
C ALA A 11 35.42 33.96 0.54
N LYS A 12 35.33 33.51 1.80
CA LYS A 12 34.26 32.63 2.25
C LYS A 12 32.89 33.26 2.09
N THR A 13 32.71 34.51 2.56
CA THR A 13 31.44 35.21 2.44
C THR A 13 31.08 35.49 0.99
N TYR A 14 32.05 35.82 0.14
CA TYR A 14 31.85 36.05 -1.29
C TYR A 14 31.32 34.82 -2.02
N VAL A 15 31.89 33.64 -1.75
CA VAL A 15 31.41 32.37 -2.34
C VAL A 15 30.03 32.00 -1.80
N MET A 16 29.78 32.16 -0.49
CA MET A 16 28.52 31.76 0.14
C MET A 16 27.33 32.71 -0.15
N ASN A 17 27.58 33.98 -0.47
CA ASN A 17 26.53 34.98 -0.66
C ASN A 17 26.12 35.19 -2.13
N GLY A 18 26.50 34.27 -3.02
CA GLY A 18 26.21 34.36 -4.46
C GLY A 18 27.11 35.36 -5.20
N PHE A 19 28.38 35.47 -4.81
CA PHE A 19 29.39 36.30 -5.46
C PHE A 19 29.11 37.81 -5.35
N ASN A 20 28.57 38.24 -4.20
CA ASN A 20 28.36 39.66 -3.90
C ASN A 20 29.57 40.25 -3.15
N GLY A 21 30.43 40.94 -3.91
CA GLY A 21 31.69 41.51 -3.41
C GLY A 21 31.49 42.59 -2.33
N LYS A 22 30.52 43.49 -2.51
CA LYS A 22 30.21 44.57 -1.56
C LYS A 22 29.83 44.02 -0.19
N LYS A 23 28.88 43.07 -0.15
CA LYS A 23 28.45 42.42 1.09
C LYS A 23 29.61 41.66 1.74
N ALA A 24 30.40 40.94 0.95
CA ALA A 24 31.57 40.22 1.46
C ALA A 24 32.62 41.15 2.08
N ALA A 25 32.87 42.32 1.49
CA ALA A 25 33.81 43.31 2.02
C ALA A 25 33.29 43.92 3.33
N ILE A 26 32.00 44.23 3.43
CA ILE A 26 31.40 44.72 4.66
C ILE A 26 31.52 43.66 5.77
N THR A 27 31.17 42.41 5.48
CA THR A 27 31.27 41.29 6.43
C THR A 27 32.71 41.00 6.87
N ALA A 28 33.69 41.19 5.99
CA ALA A 28 35.12 41.09 6.32
C ALA A 28 35.64 42.30 7.15
N GLY A 29 34.78 43.24 7.51
CA GLY A 29 35.11 44.40 8.35
C GLY A 29 35.85 45.50 7.59
N TYR A 30 35.54 45.70 6.31
CA TYR A 30 35.94 46.90 5.55
C TYR A 30 34.84 47.97 5.63
N SER A 31 35.24 49.23 5.49
CA SER A 31 34.30 50.36 5.57
C SER A 31 33.24 50.27 4.47
N GLU A 32 31.97 50.35 4.87
CA GLU A 32 30.81 50.32 3.97
C GLU A 32 30.90 51.35 2.85
N LYS A 33 31.35 52.57 3.17
CA LYS A 33 31.53 53.68 2.20
C LYS A 33 32.50 53.34 1.07
N SER A 34 33.41 52.40 1.29
CA SER A 34 34.45 51.99 0.33
C SER A 34 34.39 50.51 -0.04
N ALA A 35 33.35 49.79 0.39
CA ALA A 35 33.26 48.34 0.30
C ALA A 35 33.30 47.84 -1.16
N GLU A 36 32.64 48.56 -2.09
CA GLU A 36 32.60 48.23 -3.52
C GLU A 36 33.99 48.28 -4.17
N VAL A 37 34.71 49.38 -3.94
CA VAL A 37 36.06 49.62 -4.45
C VAL A 37 37.04 48.64 -3.82
N THR A 38 36.86 48.36 -2.53
CA THR A 38 37.69 47.41 -1.79
C THR A 38 37.48 45.99 -2.28
N ALA A 39 36.23 45.56 -2.47
CA ALA A 39 35.91 44.27 -3.06
C ALA A 39 36.55 44.10 -4.45
N SER A 40 36.42 45.11 -5.32
CA SER A 40 37.03 45.10 -6.65
C SER A 40 38.56 44.93 -6.62
N LYS A 41 39.23 45.55 -5.63
CA LYS A 41 40.68 45.37 -5.42
C LYS A 41 41.02 43.98 -4.89
N LEU A 42 40.22 43.45 -3.96
CA LEU A 42 40.42 42.12 -3.39
C LEU A 42 40.22 41.01 -4.43
N LEU A 43 39.25 41.16 -5.35
CA LEU A 43 39.03 40.21 -6.44
C LEU A 43 40.15 40.21 -7.50
N ARG A 44 41.08 41.15 -7.46
CA ARG A 44 42.30 41.16 -8.29
C ARG A 44 43.54 40.67 -7.52
N ASN A 45 43.41 40.43 -6.22
CA ASN A 45 44.51 40.00 -5.38
C ASN A 45 44.72 38.49 -5.50
N ALA A 46 45.91 38.06 -5.91
CA ALA A 46 46.23 36.65 -6.14
C ALA A 46 45.97 35.75 -4.92
N LYS A 47 46.30 36.22 -3.69
CA LYS A 47 46.07 35.45 -2.46
C LYS A 47 44.58 35.30 -2.15
N VAL A 48 43.78 36.33 -2.44
CA VAL A 48 42.33 36.26 -2.24
C VAL A 48 41.70 35.31 -3.26
N LEU A 49 42.16 35.36 -4.52
CA LEU A 49 41.70 34.46 -5.59
C LEU A 49 42.01 32.98 -5.27
N GLU A 50 43.19 32.69 -4.73
CA GLU A 50 43.55 31.33 -4.28
C GLU A 50 42.61 30.81 -3.18
N ILE A 51 42.29 31.66 -2.19
CA ILE A 51 41.34 31.30 -1.13
C ILE A 51 39.93 31.11 -1.70
N ILE A 52 39.50 31.95 -2.66
CA ILE A 52 38.20 31.79 -3.33
C ILE A 52 38.14 30.44 -4.07
N ASP A 53 39.17 30.07 -4.81
CA ASP A 53 39.23 28.78 -5.52
C ASP A 53 39.14 27.59 -4.55
N ALA A 54 39.87 27.65 -3.43
CA ALA A 54 39.78 26.64 -2.37
C ALA A 54 38.36 26.55 -1.76
N GLU A 55 37.72 27.69 -1.47
CA GLU A 55 36.35 27.73 -0.95
C GLU A 55 35.33 27.23 -1.97
N MET A 56 35.51 27.51 -3.26
CA MET A 56 34.67 26.98 -4.34
C MET A 56 34.79 25.45 -4.46
N LYS A 57 36.00 24.90 -4.35
CA LYS A 57 36.23 23.43 -4.32
C LYS A 57 35.57 22.78 -3.10
N MET A 58 35.70 23.39 -1.92
CA MET A 58 35.05 22.90 -0.69
C MET A 58 33.52 23.01 -0.76
N LEU A 59 32.99 24.10 -1.32
CA LEU A 59 31.56 24.25 -1.57
C LEU A 59 31.05 23.19 -2.54
N SER A 60 31.75 22.97 -3.66
CA SER A 60 31.42 21.93 -4.64
C SER A 60 31.40 20.53 -4.01
N LYS A 61 32.38 20.20 -3.15
CA LYS A 61 32.42 18.94 -2.41
C LYS A 61 31.22 18.80 -1.46
N ARG A 62 30.94 19.82 -0.63
CA ARG A 62 29.78 19.81 0.27
C ARG A 62 28.46 19.65 -0.50
N MET A 63 28.30 20.39 -1.59
CA MET A 63 27.11 20.29 -2.44
C MET A 63 26.95 18.88 -3.03
N ARG A 64 28.05 18.19 -3.37
CA ARG A 64 28.01 16.79 -3.83
C ARG A 64 27.60 15.85 -2.70
N ASP A 65 28.20 15.99 -1.52
CA ASP A 65 27.89 15.14 -0.36
C ASP A 65 26.42 15.34 0.10
N ASP A 66 25.95 16.59 0.14
CA ASP A 66 24.56 16.95 0.44
C ASP A 66 23.61 16.39 -0.63
N ALA A 67 23.96 16.49 -1.91
CA ALA A 67 23.17 15.90 -2.98
C ALA A 67 23.08 14.37 -2.89
N SER A 68 24.19 13.68 -2.56
CA SER A 68 24.20 12.24 -2.33
C SER A 68 23.34 11.84 -1.13
N ARG A 69 23.37 12.62 -0.05
CA ARG A 69 22.52 12.40 1.12
C ARG A 69 21.03 12.56 0.77
N ILE A 70 20.67 13.65 0.10
CA ILE A 70 19.29 13.90 -0.35
C ILE A 70 18.82 12.75 -1.27
N TYR A 71 19.68 12.30 -2.18
CA TYR A 71 19.38 11.15 -3.06
C TYR A 71 19.08 9.87 -2.27
N PHE A 72 19.90 9.56 -1.26
CA PHE A 72 19.69 8.42 -0.37
C PHE A 72 18.38 8.54 0.42
N GLU A 73 18.08 9.71 0.99
CA GLU A 73 16.85 9.96 1.74
C GLU A 73 15.60 9.81 0.85
N LEU A 74 15.61 10.36 -0.37
CA LEU A 74 14.52 10.23 -1.32
C LEU A 74 14.30 8.77 -1.76
N TRP A 75 15.37 8.01 -2.02
CA TRP A 75 15.23 6.58 -2.32
C TRP A 75 14.68 5.76 -1.16
N ASN A 76 15.07 6.07 0.08
CA ASN A 76 14.50 5.43 1.25
C ASN A 76 13.00 5.72 1.37
N GLN A 77 12.56 6.94 1.06
CA GLN A 77 11.14 7.27 1.04
C GLN A 77 10.39 6.50 -0.05
N VAL A 78 10.94 6.39 -1.26
CA VAL A 78 10.34 5.56 -2.34
C VAL A 78 10.18 4.12 -1.87
N ARG A 79 11.22 3.52 -1.27
CA ARG A 79 11.18 2.16 -0.76
C ARG A 79 10.10 1.97 0.32
N MET A 80 10.00 2.89 1.27
CA MET A 80 8.97 2.83 2.31
C MET A 80 7.55 2.93 1.74
N ILE A 81 7.36 3.72 0.68
CA ILE A 81 6.07 3.81 0.00
C ILE A 81 5.78 2.51 -0.76
N ASP A 82 6.77 1.97 -1.48
CA ASP A 82 6.65 0.69 -2.19
C ASP A 82 6.27 -0.46 -1.23
N ASP A 83 6.95 -0.57 -0.08
CA ASP A 83 6.64 -1.59 0.94
C ASP A 83 5.18 -1.48 1.42
N LYS A 84 4.67 -0.26 1.66
CA LYS A 84 3.27 -0.05 2.05
C LYS A 84 2.29 -0.41 0.94
N MET A 85 2.62 -0.10 -0.31
CA MET A 85 1.77 -0.45 -1.45
C MET A 85 1.70 -1.96 -1.66
N ILE A 86 2.83 -2.67 -1.56
CA ILE A 86 2.89 -4.13 -1.65
C ILE A 86 2.02 -4.76 -0.56
N ASN A 87 2.16 -4.31 0.69
CA ASN A 87 1.36 -4.82 1.81
C ASN A 87 -0.14 -4.60 1.57
N HIS A 88 -0.53 -3.43 1.02
CA HIS A 88 -1.92 -3.15 0.67
C HIS A 88 -2.46 -4.09 -0.43
N GLU A 89 -1.69 -4.33 -1.49
CA GLU A 89 -2.07 -5.23 -2.58
C GLU A 89 -2.23 -6.67 -2.10
N GLU A 90 -1.28 -7.16 -1.29
CA GLU A 90 -1.34 -8.50 -0.70
C GLU A 90 -2.53 -8.63 0.25
N ALA A 91 -2.75 -7.64 1.13
CA ALA A 91 -3.89 -7.60 2.03
C ALA A 91 -5.24 -7.57 1.29
N SER A 92 -5.34 -6.79 0.21
CA SER A 92 -6.54 -6.72 -0.64
C SER A 92 -6.86 -8.09 -1.27
N LYS A 93 -5.84 -8.77 -1.80
CA LYS A 93 -5.98 -10.10 -2.37
C LYS A 93 -6.41 -11.14 -1.32
N GLN A 94 -5.75 -11.14 -0.16
CA GLN A 94 -6.08 -12.05 0.94
C GLN A 94 -7.49 -11.81 1.47
N LEU A 95 -7.93 -10.55 1.56
CA LEU A 95 -9.28 -10.20 1.98
C LEU A 95 -10.33 -10.74 1.02
N SER A 96 -10.17 -10.55 -0.28
CA SER A 96 -11.13 -11.06 -1.27
C SER A 96 -11.35 -12.57 -1.12
N VAL A 97 -10.27 -13.34 -0.98
CA VAL A 97 -10.36 -14.80 -0.81
C VAL A 97 -10.98 -15.18 0.53
N THR A 98 -10.56 -14.51 1.62
CA THR A 98 -10.99 -14.86 2.98
C THR A 98 -12.45 -14.46 3.22
N GLU A 99 -12.89 -13.32 2.70
CA GLU A 99 -14.28 -12.87 2.78
C GLU A 99 -15.23 -13.84 2.07
N ALA A 100 -14.85 -14.33 0.88
CA ALA A 100 -15.61 -15.36 0.18
C ALA A 100 -15.72 -16.65 1.01
N ARG A 101 -14.62 -17.09 1.64
CA ARG A 101 -14.62 -18.27 2.53
C ARG A 101 -15.52 -18.08 3.74
N VAL A 102 -15.46 -16.92 4.39
CA VAL A 102 -16.29 -16.57 5.55
C VAL A 102 -17.78 -16.62 5.20
N VAL A 103 -18.17 -16.10 4.03
CA VAL A 103 -19.57 -16.15 3.55
C VAL A 103 -20.04 -17.59 3.37
N VAL A 104 -19.24 -18.41 2.68
CA VAL A 104 -19.55 -19.83 2.45
C VAL A 104 -19.69 -20.57 3.78
N MET A 105 -18.74 -20.38 4.70
CA MET A 105 -18.74 -21.12 5.96
C MET A 105 -19.88 -20.69 6.89
N LYS A 106 -20.25 -19.40 6.89
CA LYS A 106 -21.46 -18.91 7.58
C LYS A 106 -22.74 -19.57 7.04
N ALA A 107 -22.82 -19.78 5.72
CA ALA A 107 -23.94 -20.50 5.11
C ALA A 107 -23.95 -21.99 5.51
N ASP A 108 -22.78 -22.65 5.49
CA ASP A 108 -22.64 -24.06 5.88
C ASP A 108 -23.01 -24.28 7.36
N ILE A 109 -22.54 -23.41 8.26
CA ILE A 109 -22.92 -23.40 9.69
C ILE A 109 -24.44 -23.24 9.85
N THR A 110 -25.06 -22.36 9.06
CA THR A 110 -26.52 -22.13 9.11
C THR A 110 -27.29 -23.36 8.65
N ASN A 111 -26.81 -24.03 7.59
CA ASN A 111 -27.37 -25.28 7.11
C ASN A 111 -27.21 -26.41 8.14
N LEU A 112 -26.05 -26.53 8.78
CA LEU A 112 -25.79 -27.52 9.82
C LEU A 112 -26.68 -27.30 11.06
N LYS A 113 -26.81 -26.05 11.53
CA LYS A 113 -27.76 -25.67 12.59
C LYS A 113 -29.19 -26.09 12.23
N SER A 114 -29.59 -25.93 10.97
CA SER A 114 -30.92 -26.35 10.49
C SER A 114 -31.07 -27.88 10.46
N LYS A 115 -30.03 -28.63 10.06
CA LYS A 115 -30.02 -30.11 10.12
C LYS A 115 -30.14 -30.61 11.55
N ILE A 116 -29.39 -30.01 12.49
CA ILE A 116 -29.44 -30.31 13.93
C ILE A 116 -30.87 -30.12 14.45
N ARG A 117 -31.46 -28.93 14.25
CA ARG A 117 -32.85 -28.63 14.69
C ARG A 117 -33.87 -29.65 14.16
N ARG A 118 -33.75 -30.05 12.89
CA ARG A 118 -34.62 -31.07 12.28
C ARG A 118 -34.46 -32.43 12.96
N LYS A 119 -33.24 -32.83 13.31
CA LYS A 119 -32.98 -34.11 13.99
C LYS A 119 -33.42 -34.07 15.47
N GLU A 120 -33.23 -32.97 16.18
CA GLU A 120 -33.80 -32.78 17.53
C GLU A 120 -35.32 -32.95 17.53
N ALA A 121 -36.00 -32.32 16.56
CA ALA A 121 -37.44 -32.45 16.39
C ALA A 121 -37.87 -33.90 16.10
N LYS A 122 -37.08 -34.67 15.33
CA LYS A 122 -37.33 -36.11 15.10
C LYS A 122 -37.16 -36.93 16.38
N ILE A 123 -36.07 -36.73 17.13
CA ILE A 123 -35.80 -37.38 18.42
C ILE A 123 -36.94 -37.17 19.42
N ASN A 124 -37.51 -35.96 19.44
CA ASN A 124 -38.60 -35.59 20.34
C ASN A 124 -39.94 -36.27 19.98
N LYS A 125 -40.14 -36.64 18.71
CA LYS A 125 -41.35 -37.34 18.24
C LYS A 125 -41.31 -38.85 18.45
N ILE A 126 -40.13 -39.44 18.67
CA ILE A 126 -39.97 -40.89 18.84
C ILE A 126 -40.39 -41.32 20.26
N ASP A 127 -41.25 -42.34 20.33
CA ASP A 127 -41.62 -42.99 21.59
C ASP A 127 -40.49 -43.91 22.10
N GLY A 128 -39.77 -43.42 23.12
CA GLY A 128 -38.64 -44.12 23.74
C GLY A 128 -39.02 -45.25 24.70
N ARG A 129 -40.31 -45.54 24.91
CA ARG A 129 -40.76 -46.66 25.76
C ARG A 129 -40.61 -48.00 25.05
N THR A 130 -40.70 -48.01 23.72
CA THR A 130 -40.51 -49.23 22.91
C THR A 130 -39.01 -49.53 22.71
N ASN A 131 -38.63 -50.81 22.63
CA ASN A 131 -37.23 -51.18 22.36
C ASN A 131 -36.74 -50.62 21.01
N LYS A 132 -37.61 -50.63 19.98
CA LYS A 132 -37.33 -50.07 18.66
C LYS A 132 -37.11 -48.56 18.71
N GLY A 133 -38.02 -47.81 19.35
CA GLY A 133 -37.90 -46.37 19.50
C GLY A 133 -36.72 -45.95 20.36
N ARG A 134 -36.36 -46.74 21.38
CA ARG A 134 -35.13 -46.51 22.18
C ARG A 134 -33.87 -46.66 21.33
N ALA A 135 -33.78 -47.72 20.51
CA ALA A 135 -32.63 -47.93 19.62
C ALA A 135 -32.51 -46.80 18.58
N GLU A 136 -33.61 -46.42 17.94
CA GLU A 136 -33.67 -45.32 16.97
C GLU A 136 -33.26 -43.99 17.60
N LYS A 137 -33.78 -43.69 18.80
CA LYS A 137 -33.43 -42.47 19.54
C LYS A 137 -31.95 -42.42 19.91
N ASN A 138 -31.36 -43.55 20.30
CA ASN A 138 -29.94 -43.63 20.63
C ASN A 138 -29.05 -43.42 19.39
N GLY A 139 -29.42 -44.01 18.24
CA GLY A 139 -28.73 -43.77 16.97
C GLY A 139 -28.74 -42.30 16.56
N LEU A 140 -29.92 -41.68 16.56
CA LEU A 140 -30.07 -40.26 16.23
C LEU A 140 -29.33 -39.35 17.21
N LYS A 141 -29.28 -39.69 18.51
CA LYS A 141 -28.49 -38.94 19.51
C LYS A 141 -26.99 -39.02 19.24
N LYS A 142 -26.49 -40.16 18.77
CA LYS A 142 -25.08 -40.31 18.39
C LYS A 142 -24.75 -39.39 17.21
N GLU A 143 -25.55 -39.44 16.15
CA GLU A 143 -25.40 -38.54 15.00
C GLU A 143 -25.52 -37.06 15.42
N LEU A 144 -26.46 -36.72 16.31
CA LEU A 144 -26.62 -35.37 16.86
C LEU A 144 -25.33 -34.88 17.52
N LYS A 145 -24.68 -35.74 18.31
CA LYS A 145 -23.40 -35.42 18.96
C LYS A 145 -22.29 -35.16 17.93
N GLU A 146 -22.23 -35.96 16.87
CA GLU A 146 -21.27 -35.78 15.78
C GLU A 146 -21.50 -34.44 15.04
N MET A 147 -22.74 -34.08 14.71
CA MET A 147 -23.02 -32.77 14.08
C MET A 147 -22.75 -31.58 15.01
N TYR A 148 -22.93 -31.73 16.34
CA TYR A 148 -22.54 -30.66 17.27
C TYR A 148 -21.03 -30.47 17.33
N LEU A 149 -20.25 -31.55 17.22
CA LEU A 149 -18.80 -31.48 17.14
C LEU A 149 -18.36 -30.78 15.85
N GLU A 150 -18.91 -31.19 14.70
CA GLU A 150 -18.68 -30.55 13.39
C GLU A 150 -19.06 -29.05 13.41
N LEU A 151 -20.17 -28.72 14.08
CA LEU A 151 -20.61 -27.33 14.24
C LEU A 151 -19.61 -26.51 15.05
N GLU A 152 -19.02 -27.09 16.10
CA GLU A 152 -18.05 -26.39 16.93
C GLU A 152 -16.73 -26.17 16.19
N GLU A 153 -16.21 -27.21 15.54
CA GLU A 153 -15.02 -27.12 14.69
C GLU A 153 -15.18 -26.09 13.56
N SER A 154 -16.37 -26.06 12.92
CA SER A 154 -16.68 -25.08 11.87
C SER A 154 -16.72 -23.64 12.40
N LYS A 155 -17.13 -23.42 13.66
CA LYS A 155 -17.11 -22.08 14.27
C LYS A 155 -15.70 -21.67 14.65
N GLU A 156 -14.89 -22.56 15.19
CA GLU A 156 -13.50 -22.28 15.54
C GLU A 156 -12.71 -21.87 14.28
N SER A 157 -12.89 -22.62 13.19
CA SER A 157 -12.34 -22.26 11.88
C SER A 157 -12.85 -20.88 11.40
N LEU A 158 -14.07 -20.49 11.75
CA LEU A 158 -14.64 -19.20 11.33
C LEU A 158 -14.01 -18.05 12.09
N ASP A 159 -13.78 -18.22 13.39
CA ASP A 159 -13.08 -17.25 14.24
C ASP A 159 -11.63 -17.05 13.75
N ASP A 160 -10.94 -18.11 13.33
CA ASP A 160 -9.61 -18.02 12.72
C ASP A 160 -9.62 -17.20 11.42
N LEU A 161 -10.60 -17.44 10.54
CA LEU A 161 -10.76 -16.67 9.30
C LEU A 161 -11.10 -15.21 9.58
N ASP A 162 -12.02 -14.93 10.52
CA ASP A 162 -12.40 -13.57 10.90
C ASP A 162 -11.20 -12.83 11.52
N SER A 163 -10.34 -13.52 12.28
CA SER A 163 -9.08 -12.99 12.82
C SER A 163 -8.05 -12.66 11.73
N SER A 164 -7.93 -13.53 10.73
CA SER A 164 -7.09 -13.30 9.55
C SER A 164 -7.58 -12.10 8.72
N MET A 165 -8.90 -11.98 8.53
CA MET A 165 -9.51 -10.81 7.88
C MET A 165 -9.24 -9.53 8.65
N ALA A 166 -9.35 -9.55 9.98
CA ALA A 166 -9.08 -8.37 10.81
C ALA A 166 -7.62 -7.89 10.66
N THR A 167 -6.68 -8.82 10.53
CA THR A 167 -5.27 -8.49 10.27
C THR A 167 -5.09 -7.87 8.89
N SER A 168 -5.63 -8.50 7.85
CA SER A 168 -5.55 -7.99 6.48
C SER A 168 -6.23 -6.62 6.32
N ARG A 169 -7.34 -6.37 7.02
CA ARG A 169 -8.01 -5.06 7.04
C ARG A 169 -7.16 -3.95 7.63
N ARG A 170 -6.24 -4.26 8.53
CA ARG A 170 -5.32 -3.29 9.14
C ARG A 170 -4.29 -2.79 8.13
N ASP A 171 -3.83 -3.68 7.27
CA ASP A 171 -2.81 -3.39 6.25
C ASP A 171 -3.43 -2.79 4.98
N LEU A 172 -4.77 -2.79 4.89
CA LEU A 172 -5.49 -2.13 3.81
C LEU A 172 -5.42 -0.61 3.95
N LEU A 173 -4.80 0.04 2.97
CA LEU A 173 -4.86 1.48 2.80
C LEU A 173 -6.25 1.89 2.30
N TRP A 174 -6.74 3.03 2.80
CA TRP A 174 -7.92 3.66 2.24
C TRP A 174 -7.62 4.13 0.83
N HIS A 175 -8.61 4.11 -0.08
CA HIS A 175 -8.42 4.50 -1.48
C HIS A 175 -7.78 5.89 -1.62
N ARG A 176 -8.19 6.84 -0.76
CA ARG A 176 -7.59 8.17 -0.70
C ARG A 176 -6.10 8.13 -0.35
N ASP A 177 -5.75 7.42 0.72
CA ASP A 177 -4.37 7.33 1.21
C ASP A 177 -3.47 6.60 0.21
N TRP A 178 -3.98 5.56 -0.44
CA TRP A 178 -3.28 4.86 -1.53
C TRP A 178 -3.01 5.79 -2.72
N LYS A 179 -4.00 6.60 -3.12
CA LYS A 179 -3.84 7.61 -4.18
C LYS A 179 -2.84 8.71 -3.80
N GLU A 180 -2.88 9.18 -2.56
CA GLU A 180 -1.92 10.16 -2.03
C GLU A 180 -0.49 9.58 -2.02
N LEU A 181 -0.32 8.33 -1.58
CA LEU A 181 0.97 7.63 -1.59
C LEU A 181 1.51 7.42 -3.01
N LEU A 182 0.67 7.02 -3.97
CA LEU A 182 1.06 6.86 -5.37
C LEU A 182 1.50 8.19 -5.99
N THR A 183 0.79 9.27 -5.67
CA THR A 183 1.13 10.63 -6.12
C THR A 183 2.47 11.07 -5.55
N LEU A 184 2.65 10.90 -4.23
CA LEU A 184 3.88 11.24 -3.53
C LEU A 184 5.09 10.47 -4.08
N ARG A 185 4.94 9.15 -4.27
CA ARG A 185 5.95 8.30 -4.90
C ARG A 185 6.36 8.84 -6.27
N THR A 186 5.39 9.24 -7.08
CA THR A 186 5.66 9.76 -8.43
C THR A 186 6.40 11.10 -8.38
N GLN A 187 6.02 11.99 -7.46
CA GLN A 187 6.70 13.26 -7.25
C GLN A 187 8.15 13.09 -6.78
N ILE A 188 8.40 12.18 -5.83
CA ILE A 188 9.75 11.87 -5.35
C ILE A 188 10.63 11.30 -6.47
N LEU A 189 10.09 10.38 -7.26
CA LEU A 189 10.80 9.84 -8.42
C LEU A 189 11.09 10.93 -9.45
N GLN A 190 10.14 11.82 -9.74
CA GLN A 190 10.37 12.95 -10.63
C GLN A 190 11.50 13.84 -10.12
N ASP A 191 11.51 14.18 -8.83
CA ASP A 191 12.57 15.00 -8.22
C ASP A 191 13.95 14.29 -8.29
N LEU A 192 14.00 12.98 -8.03
CA LEU A 192 15.20 12.16 -8.20
C LEU A 192 15.75 12.23 -9.63
N PHE A 193 14.88 12.09 -10.64
CA PHE A 193 15.29 12.10 -12.04
C PHE A 193 15.67 13.49 -12.56
N ASP A 194 14.95 14.53 -12.12
CA ASP A 194 15.28 15.92 -12.43
C ASP A 194 16.66 16.29 -11.88
N ARG A 195 16.98 15.87 -10.65
CA ARG A 195 18.30 16.07 -10.03
C ARG A 195 19.41 15.27 -10.71
N ALA A 196 19.09 14.10 -11.25
CA ALA A 196 20.02 13.27 -12.01
C ALA A 196 20.20 13.73 -13.48
N GLY A 197 19.44 14.73 -13.94
CA GLY A 197 19.53 15.29 -15.29
C GLY A 197 18.74 14.53 -16.37
N TYR A 198 17.85 13.60 -16.00
CA TYR A 198 17.06 12.80 -16.94
C TYR A 198 15.73 13.51 -17.30
N LYS A 199 15.77 14.41 -18.29
CA LYS A 199 14.60 15.19 -18.76
C LYS A 199 13.52 14.35 -19.46
N GLU A 200 13.91 13.26 -20.13
CA GLU A 200 13.03 12.37 -20.91
C GLU A 200 11.98 11.61 -20.07
N MET A 201 12.22 11.43 -18.76
CA MET A 201 11.32 10.63 -17.94
C MET A 201 10.05 11.37 -17.51
N ARG A 202 10.07 12.71 -17.46
CA ARG A 202 8.90 13.53 -17.11
C ARG A 202 7.74 13.30 -18.07
N GLU A 203 8.03 13.26 -19.37
CA GLU A 203 7.02 13.01 -20.41
C GLU A 203 6.44 11.58 -20.32
N LEU A 204 7.29 10.59 -20.00
CA LEU A 204 6.86 9.20 -19.77
C LEU A 204 6.02 9.06 -18.49
N GLN A 205 6.36 9.79 -17.43
CA GLN A 205 5.64 9.77 -16.15
C GLN A 205 4.31 10.51 -16.24
N GLU A 206 4.24 11.67 -16.90
CA GLU A 206 2.97 12.35 -17.19
C GLU A 206 2.05 11.52 -18.09
N ARG A 207 2.63 10.77 -19.04
CA ARG A 207 1.87 9.82 -19.86
C ARG A 207 1.35 8.66 -19.01
N ARG A 208 2.16 8.14 -18.09
CA ARG A 208 1.76 7.08 -17.15
C ARG A 208 0.71 7.57 -16.15
N LEU A 209 0.82 8.79 -15.63
CA LEU A 209 -0.18 9.42 -14.75
C LEU A 209 -1.52 9.56 -15.48
N ARG A 210 -1.50 10.04 -16.73
CA ARG A 210 -2.70 10.12 -17.58
C ARG A 210 -3.34 8.75 -17.86
N LEU A 211 -2.52 7.73 -18.07
CA LEU A 211 -3.01 6.36 -18.23
C LEU A 211 -3.64 5.83 -16.93
N LEU A 212 -3.01 6.07 -15.78
CA LEU A 212 -3.55 5.71 -14.47
C LEU A 212 -4.86 6.46 -14.17
N ASP A 213 -4.92 7.77 -14.39
CA ASP A 213 -6.15 8.55 -14.27
C ASP A 213 -7.25 8.03 -15.20
N SER A 214 -6.90 7.62 -16.43
CA SER A 214 -7.87 7.02 -17.36
C SER A 214 -8.39 5.66 -16.89
N GLN A 215 -7.52 4.84 -16.29
CA GLN A 215 -7.88 3.54 -15.73
C GLN A 215 -8.75 3.71 -14.48
N ILE A 216 -8.43 4.67 -13.61
CA ILE A 216 -9.21 5.02 -12.42
C ILE A 216 -10.59 5.54 -12.82
N ASN A 217 -10.65 6.48 -13.76
CA ASN A 217 -11.94 7.01 -14.25
C ASN A 217 -12.80 5.90 -14.88
N LYS A 218 -12.17 4.93 -15.54
CA LYS A 218 -12.86 3.75 -16.07
C LYS A 218 -13.43 2.89 -14.94
N LEU A 219 -12.62 2.57 -13.92
CA LEU A 219 -13.06 1.83 -12.74
C LEU A 219 -14.19 2.58 -11.99
N GLU A 220 -14.08 3.88 -11.77
CA GLU A 220 -15.13 4.69 -11.14
C GLU A 220 -16.43 4.72 -11.97
N SER A 221 -16.31 4.70 -13.31
CA SER A 221 -17.47 4.61 -14.20
C SER A 221 -18.14 3.23 -14.21
N GLU A 222 -17.37 2.17 -14.02
CA GLU A 222 -17.85 0.79 -13.89
C GLU A 222 -18.56 0.61 -12.54
N VAL A 223 -17.97 1.10 -11.44
CA VAL A 223 -18.61 1.15 -10.10
C VAL A 223 -19.92 1.95 -10.13
N ASN A 224 -19.97 3.08 -10.84
CA ASN A 224 -21.19 3.89 -10.97
C ASN A 224 -22.27 3.29 -11.89
N LYS A 225 -21.91 2.36 -12.78
CA LYS A 225 -22.89 1.59 -13.57
C LYS A 225 -23.49 0.46 -12.74
N ASP A 226 -22.68 -0.19 -11.91
CA ASP A 226 -23.14 -1.26 -11.02
C ASP A 226 -23.98 -0.75 -9.84
N SER A 227 -23.69 0.46 -9.33
CA SER A 227 -24.48 1.10 -8.26
C SER A 227 -25.92 1.47 -8.66
N LYS A 228 -26.18 1.62 -9.96
CA LYS A 228 -27.55 1.83 -10.49
C LYS A 228 -28.35 0.52 -10.64
N ASN A 229 -27.70 -0.64 -10.55
CA ASN A 229 -28.33 -1.94 -10.81
C ASN A 229 -28.33 -2.91 -9.62
N SER A 230 -27.66 -2.59 -8.51
CA SER A 230 -27.75 -3.38 -7.28
C SER A 230 -27.56 -2.49 -6.06
N GLY A 231 -28.61 -2.35 -5.27
CA GLY A 231 -28.59 -1.66 -3.98
C GLY A 231 -27.78 -2.46 -2.94
N THR A 232 -26.45 -2.42 -3.07
CA THR A 232 -25.51 -2.89 -2.04
C THR A 232 -24.18 -2.19 -2.27
N THR A 233 -23.72 -1.42 -1.27
CA THR A 233 -22.39 -0.79 -1.27
C THR A 233 -21.34 -1.89 -1.44
N THR A 234 -20.79 -2.00 -2.64
CA THR A 234 -19.83 -3.03 -3.01
C THR A 234 -18.47 -2.36 -3.13
N ILE A 235 -17.65 -2.54 -2.09
CA ILE A 235 -16.19 -2.51 -2.25
C ILE A 235 -15.88 -3.85 -2.90
N ILE A 236 -15.41 -3.85 -4.15
CA ILE A 236 -14.52 -4.83 -4.81
C ILE A 236 -14.55 -4.46 -6.29
N MET A 237 -13.42 -4.07 -6.86
CA MET A 237 -13.16 -4.36 -8.28
C MET A 237 -11.68 -4.69 -8.48
N SER A 238 -11.41 -5.98 -8.46
CA SER A 238 -10.38 -6.64 -9.29
C SER A 238 -10.62 -8.15 -9.43
N ASN A 239 -11.47 -8.75 -8.59
CA ASN A 239 -11.54 -10.23 -8.47
C ASN A 239 -12.94 -10.84 -8.73
N VAL A 240 -13.85 -10.14 -9.43
CA VAL A 240 -15.15 -10.72 -9.83
C VAL A 240 -14.92 -11.98 -10.68
N ASP A 241 -13.92 -11.95 -11.56
CA ASP A 241 -13.56 -13.09 -12.43
C ASP A 241 -12.93 -14.26 -11.63
N GLU A 242 -12.12 -13.98 -10.61
CA GLU A 242 -11.53 -15.01 -9.74
C GLU A 242 -12.58 -15.64 -8.81
N MET A 243 -13.53 -14.85 -8.34
CA MET A 243 -14.65 -15.31 -7.51
C MET A 243 -15.62 -16.16 -8.32
N GLN A 244 -15.92 -15.78 -9.57
CA GLN A 244 -16.73 -16.59 -10.47
C GLN A 244 -16.02 -17.91 -10.81
N ALA A 245 -14.72 -17.88 -11.10
CA ALA A 245 -13.93 -19.09 -11.34
C ALA A 245 -13.87 -20.04 -10.13
N TYR A 246 -13.82 -19.51 -8.91
CA TYR A 246 -13.90 -20.32 -7.68
C TYR A 246 -15.28 -20.95 -7.49
N LEU A 247 -16.36 -20.19 -7.72
CA LEU A 247 -17.74 -20.68 -7.63
C LEU A 247 -18.02 -21.74 -8.70
N ASP A 248 -17.57 -21.54 -9.93
CA ASP A 248 -17.72 -22.48 -11.04
C ASP A 248 -16.95 -23.78 -10.79
N LYS A 249 -15.75 -23.69 -10.21
CA LYS A 249 -14.97 -24.87 -9.80
C LYS A 249 -15.62 -25.67 -8.67
N LYS A 250 -16.37 -25.01 -7.77
CA LYS A 250 -17.14 -25.68 -6.71
C LYS A 250 -18.47 -26.25 -7.26
N ALA A 251 -19.06 -25.62 -8.27
CA ALA A 251 -20.28 -26.09 -8.93
C ALA A 251 -20.04 -27.28 -9.86
N GLY A 252 -18.84 -27.41 -10.45
CA GLY A 252 -18.45 -28.54 -11.30
C GLY A 252 -18.14 -29.86 -10.57
N GLY A 253 -18.32 -29.93 -9.24
CA GLY A 253 -17.97 -31.08 -8.41
C GLY A 253 -19.09 -32.12 -8.18
N THR A 254 -20.27 -31.95 -8.77
CA THR A 254 -21.37 -32.93 -8.63
C THR A 254 -22.17 -33.01 -9.93
N ASP A 255 -21.67 -33.75 -10.91
CA ASP A 255 -22.52 -34.34 -11.96
C ASP A 255 -21.92 -35.69 -12.37
N GLU A 256 -21.73 -36.60 -11.41
CA GLU A 256 -21.83 -38.03 -11.72
C GLU A 256 -23.31 -38.36 -11.85
N ARG A 257 -23.80 -38.26 -13.10
CA ARG A 257 -25.05 -38.91 -13.49
C ARG A 257 -24.82 -40.41 -13.39
N ASP A 258 -25.37 -41.00 -12.33
CA ASP A 258 -25.53 -42.43 -12.15
C ASP A 258 -26.61 -42.92 -13.13
N ASP A 259 -26.23 -43.12 -14.40
CA ASP A 259 -27.05 -43.87 -15.36
C ASP A 259 -26.87 -45.38 -15.08
N THR A 260 -27.53 -45.85 -14.02
CA THR A 260 -27.80 -47.28 -13.81
C THR A 260 -29.28 -47.53 -13.56
N GLN A 261 -30.04 -47.69 -14.66
CA GLN A 261 -31.23 -48.55 -14.68
C GLN A 261 -31.22 -49.45 -15.93
N THR A 262 -30.66 -50.65 -15.75
CA THR A 262 -31.19 -51.93 -16.28
C THR A 262 -32.72 -51.99 -16.08
N THR A 263 -33.58 -52.56 -16.93
CA THR A 263 -33.49 -53.77 -17.78
C THR A 263 -34.79 -53.88 -18.61
N ASN A 264 -34.73 -54.57 -19.76
CA ASN A 264 -35.84 -55.43 -20.21
C ASN A 264 -35.94 -56.66 -19.32
#